data_AF-A0A9D5HKK3-F1
#
_entry.id   AF-A0A9D5HKK3-F1
#
_cell.length_a   1.000
_cell.length_b   1.000
_cell.length_c   1.000
_cell.angle_alpha   90.00
_cell.angle_beta   90.00
_cell.angle_gamma   90.00
#
_symmetry.space_group_name_H-M   'P 1'
#
loop_
_entity.id
_entity.type
_entity.pdbx_description
1 polymer ?
#
loop_
_entity_poly.entity_id
_entity_poly.type
_entity_poly.pdbx_seq_one_letter_code
_entity_poly.pdbx_strand_id
1 'polypeptide(L)'
;MEVSMGFPPDRGSVVSNSSVSAAAGATTPAPSTKLVQIAESLRLEHQFLRVPFEHLKKTIRANHRSVEKEVSAVLAGVADAADRSEGMSKADAVTHLTSLVSRLQGLKRKLEEGNKTEYLQAQRCRARLDHLDVVEVENLPDWSNTRLKRILVDYMLRMSYYDTAAKLAEISNIQDLVDIDVFLDAKRVVDSLHNKEVAPAIAWCIDNRPRLKKSRSKFEFQLRQQEFIELVMG
;
A
#
# COMPACT_ATOMS: atom_id res chain seq x y z
N MET A 1 -40.69 84.24 1.49
CA MET A 1 -40.55 85.54 0.81
C MET A 1 -39.18 85.58 0.17
N GLU A 2 -39.21 85.46 -1.16
CA GLU A 2 -38.35 86.10 -2.18
C GLU A 2 -36.88 86.49 -1.86
N VAL A 3 -35.93 85.94 -2.64
CA VAL A 3 -35.19 86.58 -3.76
C VAL A 3 -33.83 87.13 -3.25
N SER A 4 -32.73 86.41 -3.46
CA SER A 4 -31.81 86.45 -4.63
C SER A 4 -30.77 87.58 -4.53
N MET A 5 -29.48 87.23 -4.66
CA MET A 5 -28.49 87.84 -5.57
C MET A 5 -27.04 87.39 -5.25
N GLY A 6 -26.31 86.95 -6.29
CA GLY A 6 -25.00 87.53 -6.60
C GLY A 6 -23.70 86.84 -6.15
N PHE A 7 -23.21 85.92 -7.01
CA PHE A 7 -21.84 85.72 -7.55
C PHE A 7 -20.55 85.55 -6.68
N PRO A 8 -19.53 84.82 -7.20
CA PRO A 8 -18.28 84.35 -6.54
C PRO A 8 -17.09 85.25 -6.96
N PRO A 9 -15.81 84.82 -7.07
CA PRO A 9 -15.01 83.72 -6.47
C PRO A 9 -13.73 84.27 -5.75
N ASP A 10 -12.90 83.43 -5.12
CA ASP A 10 -11.49 83.21 -5.54
C ASP A 10 -10.68 82.31 -4.59
N ARG A 11 -9.72 81.62 -5.21
CA ARG A 11 -8.43 81.09 -4.72
C ARG A 11 -8.18 80.89 -3.22
N GLY A 12 -7.92 79.62 -2.90
CA GLY A 12 -6.63 79.20 -2.33
C GLY A 12 -6.54 79.19 -0.80
N SER A 13 -6.44 77.99 -0.23
CA SER A 13 -5.63 77.77 0.96
C SER A 13 -5.22 76.31 1.12
N VAL A 14 -3.94 76.19 1.48
CA VAL A 14 -3.15 75.02 1.82
C VAL A 14 -3.66 74.41 3.13
N VAL A 15 -3.70 73.07 3.22
CA VAL A 15 -3.76 72.34 4.51
C VAL A 15 -2.74 71.22 4.54
N SER A 16 -1.63 71.51 5.21
CA SER A 16 -0.99 70.80 6.32
C SER A 16 -1.05 69.26 6.44
N ASN A 17 0.15 68.67 6.43
CA ASN A 17 0.72 67.61 7.29
C ASN A 17 -0.12 66.38 7.70
N SER A 18 0.42 65.19 7.40
CA SER A 18 0.86 64.27 8.46
C SER A 18 1.77 63.16 7.93
N SER A 19 2.89 63.00 8.64
CA SER A 19 3.88 61.93 8.56
C SER A 19 3.27 60.56 8.80
N VAL A 20 3.52 59.61 7.89
CA VAL A 20 3.24 58.18 8.13
C VAL A 20 4.56 57.41 8.13
N SER A 21 4.79 56.80 9.29
CA SER A 21 5.94 55.98 9.66
C SER A 21 6.19 54.84 8.68
N ALA A 22 7.45 54.64 8.31
CA ALA A 22 7.89 53.46 7.56
C ALA A 22 7.69 52.20 8.41
N ALA A 23 6.64 51.43 8.10
CA ALA A 23 6.46 50.10 8.65
C ALA A 23 7.59 49.21 8.11
N ALA A 24 8.49 48.82 9.02
CA ALA A 24 9.49 47.80 8.79
C ALA A 24 8.83 46.55 8.20
N GLY A 25 9.29 46.14 7.01
CA GLY A 25 8.86 44.91 6.39
C GLY A 25 9.13 43.74 7.33
N ALA A 26 8.06 43.11 7.80
CA ALA A 26 8.12 41.79 8.41
C ALA A 26 8.60 40.81 7.33
N THR A 27 9.92 40.62 7.27
CA THR A 27 10.54 39.55 6.52
C THR A 27 10.16 38.25 7.23
N THR A 28 9.28 37.50 6.60
CA THR A 28 9.05 36.09 6.93
C THR A 28 10.42 35.40 6.91
N PRO A 29 10.85 34.71 7.99
CA PRO A 29 12.12 34.01 7.96
C PRO A 29 12.01 32.91 6.90
N ALA A 30 12.91 32.94 5.91
CA ALA A 30 13.02 31.87 4.93
C ALA A 30 13.15 30.53 5.67
N PRO A 31 12.46 29.46 5.23
CA PRO A 31 12.59 28.16 5.86
C PRO A 31 14.08 27.78 5.89
N SER A 32 14.57 27.37 7.07
CA SER A 32 15.97 26.97 7.20
C SER A 32 16.27 25.89 6.16
N THR A 33 17.43 25.97 5.48
CA THR A 33 17.83 25.04 4.41
C THR A 33 17.68 23.57 4.84
N LYS A 34 17.84 23.29 6.14
CA LYS A 34 17.63 21.98 6.76
C LYS A 34 16.17 21.50 6.69
N LEU A 35 15.18 22.37 6.92
CA LEU A 35 13.76 22.01 6.81
C LEU A 35 13.38 21.65 5.37
N VAL A 36 13.94 22.35 4.39
CA VAL A 36 13.72 22.03 2.96
C VAL A 36 14.32 20.67 2.62
N GLN A 37 15.55 20.38 3.08
CA GLN A 37 16.20 19.08 2.91
C GLN A 37 15.42 17.92 3.57
N ILE A 38 14.85 18.15 4.75
CA ILE A 38 13.99 17.18 5.44
C ILE A 38 12.70 16.94 4.64
N ALA A 39 12.09 17.99 4.09
CA ALA A 39 10.89 17.86 3.28
C ALA A 39 11.13 17.06 1.98
N GLU A 40 12.23 17.32 1.27
CA GLU A 40 12.63 16.51 0.10
C GLU A 40 12.94 15.07 0.48
N SER A 41 13.60 14.90 1.61
CA SER A 41 13.94 13.62 2.20
C SER A 41 12.70 12.76 2.49
N LEU A 42 11.65 13.35 3.03
CA LEU A 42 10.36 12.72 3.31
C LEU A 42 9.59 12.35 2.03
N ARG A 43 9.77 13.08 0.92
CA ARG A 43 9.13 12.73 -0.36
C ARG A 43 9.61 11.39 -0.90
N LEU A 44 10.89 11.06 -0.71
CA LEU A 44 11.46 9.78 -1.13
C LEU A 44 10.87 8.61 -0.32
N GLU A 45 10.50 8.86 0.94
CA GLU A 45 9.92 7.85 1.84
C GLU A 45 8.53 7.38 1.42
N HIS A 46 7.76 8.24 0.75
CA HIS A 46 6.42 7.91 0.31
C HIS A 46 6.39 6.63 -0.56
N GLN A 47 7.39 6.44 -1.41
CA GLN A 47 7.46 5.27 -2.29
C GLN A 47 7.61 3.95 -1.50
N PHE A 48 8.30 4.01 -0.37
CA PHE A 48 8.52 2.86 0.50
C PHE A 48 7.34 2.56 1.43
N LEU A 49 6.37 3.46 1.62
CA LEU A 49 5.19 3.16 2.44
C LEU A 49 4.11 2.40 1.66
N ARG A 50 4.09 2.55 0.34
CA ARG A 50 2.96 2.13 -0.49
C ARG A 50 2.80 0.61 -0.56
N VAL A 51 3.90 -0.11 -0.73
CA VAL A 51 3.89 -1.57 -0.94
C VAL A 51 3.27 -2.33 0.24
N PRO A 52 3.73 -2.19 1.49
CA PRO A 52 3.18 -2.94 2.63
C PRO A 52 1.74 -2.51 2.92
N PHE A 53 1.38 -1.25 2.70
CA PHE A 53 0.01 -0.78 2.86
C PHE A 53 -0.95 -1.42 1.85
N GLU A 54 -0.55 -1.54 0.58
CA GLU A 54 -1.35 -2.22 -0.43
C GLU A 54 -1.46 -3.73 -0.13
N HIS A 55 -0.39 -4.38 0.36
CA HIS A 55 -0.45 -5.77 0.79
C HIS A 55 -1.39 -5.97 1.97
N LEU A 56 -1.27 -5.15 3.02
CA LEU A 56 -2.16 -5.20 4.17
C LEU A 56 -3.64 -5.06 3.75
N LYS A 57 -3.95 -4.07 2.91
CA LYS A 57 -5.32 -3.87 2.38
C LYS A 57 -5.79 -5.05 1.53
N LYS A 58 -4.91 -5.65 0.73
CA LYS A 58 -5.25 -6.81 -0.09
C LYS A 58 -5.59 -8.01 0.80
N THR A 59 -4.78 -8.26 1.82
CA THR A 59 -4.96 -9.39 2.76
C THR A 59 -6.24 -9.23 3.58
N ILE A 60 -6.48 -8.06 4.19
CA ILE A 60 -7.71 -7.78 4.96
C ILE A 60 -8.96 -8.03 4.10
N ARG A 61 -8.99 -7.51 2.87
CA ARG A 61 -10.13 -7.72 1.96
C ARG A 61 -10.31 -9.18 1.55
N ALA A 62 -9.22 -9.91 1.35
CA ALA A 62 -9.27 -11.32 0.99
C ALA A 62 -9.80 -12.17 2.16
N ASN A 63 -9.31 -11.92 3.37
CA ASN A 63 -9.73 -12.62 4.58
C ASN A 63 -11.19 -12.32 4.91
N HIS A 64 -11.60 -11.04 4.87
CA HIS A 64 -12.98 -10.63 5.09
C HIS A 64 -13.96 -11.33 4.14
N ARG A 65 -13.68 -11.31 2.81
CA ARG A 65 -14.52 -12.02 1.83
C ARG A 65 -14.59 -13.52 2.05
N SER A 66 -13.50 -14.13 2.52
CA SER A 66 -13.48 -15.56 2.83
C SER A 66 -14.36 -15.88 4.04
N VAL A 67 -14.32 -15.02 5.07
CA VAL A 67 -15.16 -15.16 6.26
C VAL A 67 -16.62 -15.00 5.90
N GLU A 68 -16.99 -13.92 5.19
CA GLU A 68 -18.37 -13.70 4.74
C GLU A 68 -18.91 -14.89 3.96
N LYS A 69 -18.15 -15.36 2.96
CA LYS A 69 -18.57 -16.51 2.12
C LYS A 69 -18.82 -17.78 2.93
N GLU A 70 -17.87 -18.18 3.77
CA GLU A 70 -17.98 -19.44 4.51
C GLU A 70 -19.00 -19.35 5.63
N VAL A 71 -19.09 -18.22 6.33
CA VAL A 71 -20.11 -18.01 7.38
C VAL A 71 -21.51 -18.04 6.78
N SER A 72 -21.76 -17.31 5.67
CA SER A 72 -23.07 -17.36 4.99
C SER A 72 -23.44 -18.77 4.56
N ALA A 73 -22.48 -19.54 4.05
CA ALA A 73 -22.74 -20.89 3.60
C ALA A 73 -22.94 -21.90 4.75
N VAL A 74 -22.32 -21.67 5.92
CA VAL A 74 -22.59 -22.45 7.13
C VAL A 74 -23.99 -22.12 7.66
N LEU A 75 -24.36 -20.84 7.74
CA LEU A 75 -25.70 -20.42 8.18
C LEU A 75 -26.80 -21.01 7.28
N ALA A 76 -26.60 -20.97 5.96
CA ALA A 76 -27.52 -21.60 5.01
C ALA A 76 -27.62 -23.12 5.23
N GLY A 77 -26.49 -23.79 5.47
CA GLY A 77 -26.50 -25.22 5.77
C GLY A 77 -27.20 -25.56 7.08
N VAL A 78 -27.06 -24.72 8.12
CA VAL A 78 -27.78 -24.92 9.39
C VAL A 78 -29.29 -24.75 9.20
N ALA A 79 -29.72 -23.73 8.45
CA ALA A 79 -31.14 -23.52 8.15
C ALA A 79 -31.74 -24.72 7.39
N ASP A 80 -31.04 -25.19 6.34
CA ASP A 80 -31.46 -26.35 5.56
C ASP A 80 -31.54 -27.65 6.40
N ALA A 81 -30.65 -27.80 7.38
CA ALA A 81 -30.71 -28.92 8.33
C ALA A 81 -31.89 -28.80 9.31
N ALA A 82 -32.25 -27.57 9.72
CA ALA A 82 -33.39 -27.32 10.60
C ALA A 82 -34.72 -27.60 9.87
N ASP A 83 -34.84 -27.16 8.62
CA ASP A 83 -36.03 -27.37 7.80
C ASP A 83 -36.28 -28.85 7.48
N ARG A 84 -35.20 -29.64 7.32
CA ARG A 84 -35.29 -31.09 7.07
C ARG A 84 -35.29 -31.94 8.34
N SER A 85 -35.38 -31.33 9.53
CA SER A 85 -35.20 -32.04 10.80
C SER A 85 -36.19 -33.19 11.04
N GLU A 86 -37.44 -33.05 10.60
CA GLU A 86 -38.47 -34.10 10.76
C GLU A 86 -38.30 -35.28 9.79
N GLY A 87 -37.62 -35.08 8.66
CA GLY A 87 -37.40 -36.11 7.63
C GLY A 87 -35.97 -36.68 7.58
N MET A 88 -35.05 -36.11 8.35
CA MET A 88 -33.63 -36.48 8.30
C MET A 88 -33.32 -37.62 9.26
N SER A 89 -32.70 -38.69 8.75
CA SER A 89 -32.22 -39.76 9.61
C SER A 89 -31.11 -39.25 10.53
N LYS A 90 -30.93 -39.89 11.69
CA LYS A 90 -29.85 -39.55 12.63
C LYS A 90 -28.46 -39.65 11.97
N ALA A 91 -28.26 -40.63 11.09
CA ALA A 91 -26.99 -40.82 10.37
C ALA A 91 -26.72 -39.67 9.39
N ASP A 92 -27.76 -39.22 8.66
CA ASP A 92 -27.65 -38.10 7.73
C ASP A 92 -27.41 -36.78 8.48
N ALA A 93 -28.07 -36.58 9.62
CA ALA A 93 -27.87 -35.42 10.49
C ALA A 93 -26.41 -35.32 10.97
N VAL A 94 -25.85 -36.44 11.45
CA VAL A 94 -24.44 -36.51 11.88
C VAL A 94 -23.51 -36.21 10.72
N THR A 95 -23.77 -36.77 9.54
CA THR A 95 -22.95 -36.54 8.33
C THR A 95 -22.97 -35.06 7.92
N HIS A 96 -24.15 -34.44 7.94
CA HIS A 96 -24.34 -33.04 7.60
C HIS A 96 -23.62 -32.11 8.58
N LEU A 97 -23.80 -32.31 9.90
CA LEU A 97 -23.10 -31.54 10.93
C LEU A 97 -21.59 -31.73 10.84
N THR A 98 -21.11 -32.94 10.56
CA THR A 98 -19.68 -33.23 10.36
C THR A 98 -19.11 -32.43 9.18
N SER A 99 -19.86 -32.32 8.08
CA SER A 99 -19.49 -31.48 6.94
C SER A 99 -19.38 -30.00 7.32
N LEU A 100 -20.36 -29.46 8.06
CA LEU A 100 -20.31 -28.08 8.55
C LEU A 100 -19.13 -27.82 9.49
N VAL A 101 -18.84 -28.76 10.40
CA VAL A 101 -17.67 -28.69 11.28
C VAL A 101 -16.37 -28.70 10.47
N SER A 102 -16.25 -29.57 9.47
CA SER A 102 -15.09 -29.61 8.57
C SER A 102 -14.87 -28.27 7.86
N ARG A 103 -15.95 -27.64 7.38
CA ARG A 103 -15.90 -26.31 6.76
C ARG A 103 -15.43 -25.22 7.72
N LEU A 104 -15.95 -25.20 8.95
CA LEU A 104 -15.52 -24.25 9.99
C LEU A 104 -14.05 -24.45 10.39
N GLN A 105 -13.60 -25.70 10.48
CA GLN A 105 -12.18 -26.02 10.72
C GLN A 105 -11.30 -25.56 9.57
N GLY A 106 -11.75 -25.72 8.33
CA GLY A 106 -11.08 -25.18 7.14
C GLY A 106 -11.00 -23.65 7.17
N LEU A 107 -12.09 -22.97 7.51
CA LEU A 107 -12.11 -21.52 7.68
C LEU A 107 -11.15 -21.05 8.77
N LYS A 108 -11.13 -21.74 9.93
CA LYS A 108 -10.20 -21.44 11.03
C LYS A 108 -8.75 -21.49 10.55
N ARG A 109 -8.33 -22.59 9.91
CA ARG A 109 -6.96 -22.74 9.38
C ARG A 109 -6.60 -21.62 8.40
N LYS A 110 -7.54 -21.29 7.50
CA LYS A 110 -7.34 -20.22 6.52
C LYS A 110 -7.21 -18.84 7.18
N LEU A 111 -7.98 -18.58 8.24
CA LEU A 111 -7.93 -17.32 8.97
C LEU A 111 -6.64 -17.20 9.80
N GLU A 112 -6.14 -18.30 10.37
CA GLU A 112 -4.86 -18.32 11.08
C GLU A 112 -3.70 -17.93 10.14
N GLU A 113 -3.66 -18.48 8.93
CA GLU A 113 -2.65 -18.12 7.93
C GLU A 113 -2.81 -16.68 7.43
N GLY A 114 -4.06 -16.26 7.19
CA GLY A 114 -4.40 -14.89 6.84
C GLY A 114 -3.95 -13.89 7.91
N ASN A 115 -4.16 -14.21 9.18
CA ASN A 115 -3.82 -13.36 10.31
C ASN A 115 -2.31 -13.21 10.49
N LYS A 116 -1.53 -14.28 10.28
CA LYS A 116 -0.04 -14.18 10.25
C LYS A 116 0.43 -13.22 9.16
N THR A 117 -0.16 -13.32 7.97
CA THR A 117 0.17 -12.45 6.85
C THR A 117 -0.22 -11.00 7.14
N GLU A 118 -1.41 -10.75 7.70
CA GLU A 118 -1.84 -9.41 8.11
C GLU A 118 -0.92 -8.82 9.18
N TYR A 119 -0.58 -9.60 10.20
CA TYR A 119 0.32 -9.18 11.27
C TYR A 119 1.67 -8.73 10.72
N LEU A 120 2.27 -9.53 9.82
CA LEU A 120 3.55 -9.19 9.19
C LEU A 120 3.48 -7.87 8.40
N GLN A 121 2.42 -7.68 7.60
CA GLN A 121 2.28 -6.44 6.82
C GLN A 121 1.97 -5.23 7.72
N ALA A 122 1.21 -5.41 8.80
CA ALA A 122 0.95 -4.38 9.79
C ALA A 122 2.22 -4.00 10.55
N GLN A 123 3.05 -4.97 10.95
CA GLN A 123 4.36 -4.76 11.57
C GLN A 123 5.28 -3.94 10.65
N ARG A 124 5.37 -4.29 9.36
CA ARG A 124 6.16 -3.53 8.39
C ARG A 124 5.65 -2.10 8.20
N CYS A 125 4.33 -1.91 8.11
CA CYS A 125 3.73 -0.58 8.09
C CYS A 125 4.13 0.21 9.34
N ARG A 126 4.05 -0.41 10.52
CA ARG A 126 4.38 0.21 11.80
C ARG A 126 5.86 0.60 11.87
N ALA A 127 6.77 -0.33 11.57
CA ALA A 127 8.21 -0.08 11.56
C ALA A 127 8.59 1.09 10.64
N ARG A 128 7.93 1.21 9.48
CA ARG A 128 8.17 2.33 8.55
C ARG A 128 7.60 3.64 9.06
N LEU A 129 6.47 3.65 9.76
CA LEU A 129 5.94 4.85 10.42
C LEU A 129 6.84 5.29 11.58
N ASP A 130 7.23 4.35 12.45
CA ASP A 130 8.12 4.62 13.57
C ASP A 130 9.46 5.20 13.08
N HIS A 131 10.00 4.71 11.96
CA HIS A 131 11.18 5.27 11.32
C HIS A 131 11.01 6.73 10.84
N LEU A 132 9.79 7.15 10.47
CA LEU A 132 9.51 8.53 10.08
C LEU A 132 9.30 9.44 11.28
N ASP A 133 8.78 8.91 12.39
CA ASP A 133 8.53 9.67 13.61
C ASP A 133 9.84 10.08 14.32
N VAL A 134 10.94 9.35 14.12
CA VAL A 134 12.26 9.63 14.73
C VAL A 134 13.07 10.69 13.95
N VAL A 135 12.49 11.33 12.93
CA VAL A 135 13.19 12.35 12.13
C VAL A 135 13.38 13.63 12.95
N GLU A 136 14.55 13.75 13.56
CA GLU A 136 14.99 14.93 14.31
C GLU A 136 16.30 15.48 13.74
N VAL A 137 16.56 16.78 13.96
CA VAL A 137 17.76 17.46 13.41
C VAL A 137 19.06 16.82 13.90
N GLU A 138 19.07 16.27 15.11
CA GLU A 138 20.24 15.61 15.73
C GLU A 138 20.48 14.20 15.18
N ASN A 139 19.41 13.45 14.88
CA ASN A 139 19.46 12.07 14.37
C ASN A 139 19.47 11.98 12.82
N LEU A 140 19.54 13.13 12.15
CA LEU A 140 19.44 13.22 10.69
C LEU A 140 20.51 12.41 9.92
N PRO A 141 21.79 12.32 10.37
CA PRO A 141 22.80 11.51 9.69
C PRO A 141 22.48 10.01 9.70
N ASP A 142 22.08 9.46 10.85
CA ASP A 142 21.76 8.03 11.01
C ASP A 142 20.48 7.66 10.28
N TRP A 143 19.47 8.54 10.35
CA TRP A 143 18.25 8.40 9.58
C TRP A 143 18.53 8.40 8.06
N SER A 144 19.37 9.34 7.60
CA SER A 144 19.79 9.42 6.19
C SER A 144 20.58 8.19 5.75
N ASN A 145 21.43 7.63 6.63
CA ASN A 145 22.18 6.41 6.37
C ASN A 145 21.24 5.20 6.22
N THR A 146 20.25 5.08 7.10
CA THR A 146 19.22 4.03 7.05
C THR A 146 18.43 4.11 5.75
N ARG A 147 17.99 5.30 5.36
CA ARG A 147 17.31 5.51 4.08
C ARG A 147 18.21 5.15 2.88
N LEU A 148 19.47 5.56 2.89
CA LEU A 148 20.41 5.20 1.82
C LEU A 148 20.53 3.68 1.68
N LYS A 149 20.64 2.95 2.79
CA LYS A 149 20.67 1.48 2.78
C LYS A 149 19.38 0.89 2.20
N ARG A 150 18.21 1.44 2.52
CA ARG A 150 16.92 1.01 1.93
C ARG A 150 16.88 1.22 0.42
N ILE A 151 17.36 2.37 -0.07
CA ILE A 151 17.49 2.65 -1.51
C ILE A 151 18.46 1.67 -2.17
N LEU A 152 19.58 1.37 -1.53
CA LEU A 152 20.57 0.44 -2.05
C LEU A 152 20.01 -1.00 -2.13
N VAL A 153 19.26 -1.43 -1.11
CA VAL A 153 18.56 -2.72 -1.13
C VAL A 153 17.55 -2.77 -2.28
N ASP A 154 16.69 -1.75 -2.47
CA ASP A 154 15.75 -1.70 -3.59
C ASP A 154 16.46 -1.76 -4.95
N TYR A 155 17.56 -1.02 -5.11
CA TYR A 155 18.39 -1.07 -6.31
C TYR A 155 18.94 -2.49 -6.57
N MET A 156 19.55 -3.11 -5.55
CA MET A 156 20.09 -4.47 -5.66
C MET A 156 19.01 -5.47 -6.06
N LEU A 157 17.81 -5.38 -5.49
CA LEU A 157 16.68 -6.25 -5.81
C LEU A 157 16.22 -6.08 -7.27
N ARG A 158 16.17 -4.84 -7.79
CA ARG A 158 15.85 -4.57 -9.21
C ARG A 158 16.92 -5.10 -10.17
N MET A 159 18.18 -5.10 -9.73
CA MET A 159 19.31 -5.63 -10.49
C MET A 159 19.52 -7.14 -10.28
N SER A 160 18.58 -7.84 -9.62
CA SER A 160 18.65 -9.28 -9.33
C SER A 160 19.77 -9.71 -8.39
N TYR A 161 20.38 -8.79 -7.64
CA TYR A 161 21.37 -9.07 -6.58
C TYR A 161 20.68 -9.43 -5.25
N TYR A 162 19.84 -10.48 -5.27
CA TYR A 162 18.95 -10.83 -4.15
C TYR A 162 19.71 -11.18 -2.87
N ASP A 163 20.76 -11.99 -2.96
CA ASP A 163 21.50 -12.46 -1.78
C ASP A 163 22.25 -11.31 -1.11
N THR A 164 22.88 -10.45 -1.91
CA THR A 164 23.55 -9.23 -1.43
C THR A 164 22.55 -8.27 -0.78
N ALA A 165 21.38 -8.08 -1.40
CA ALA A 165 20.31 -7.25 -0.85
C ALA A 165 19.83 -7.77 0.51
N ALA A 166 19.59 -9.09 0.61
CA ALA A 166 19.19 -9.74 1.85
C ALA A 166 20.26 -9.59 2.94
N LYS A 167 21.53 -9.78 2.57
CA LYS A 167 22.63 -9.66 3.54
C LYS A 167 22.83 -8.22 4.03
N LEU A 168 22.71 -7.23 3.15
CA LEU A 168 22.77 -5.82 3.55
C LEU A 168 21.61 -5.45 4.50
N ALA A 169 20.41 -5.94 4.22
CA ALA A 169 19.25 -5.72 5.07
C ALA A 169 19.43 -6.34 6.45
N GLU A 170 19.97 -7.57 6.52
CA GLU A 170 20.26 -8.28 7.77
C GLU A 170 21.32 -7.56 8.61
N ILE A 171 22.50 -7.26 8.04
CA ILE A 171 23.60 -6.60 8.76
C ILE A 171 23.20 -5.20 9.24
N SER A 172 22.31 -4.54 8.50
CA SER A 172 21.82 -3.20 8.86
C SER A 172 20.58 -3.22 9.76
N ASN A 173 20.00 -4.40 10.04
CA ASN A 173 18.75 -4.57 10.79
C ASN A 173 17.58 -3.75 10.22
N ILE A 174 17.38 -3.78 8.89
CA ILE A 174 16.35 -3.02 8.18
C ILE A 174 15.35 -3.90 7.40
N GLN A 175 15.24 -5.19 7.74
CA GLN A 175 14.40 -6.15 7.02
C GLN A 175 12.93 -5.71 6.92
N ASP A 176 12.38 -5.09 7.97
CA ASP A 176 11.00 -4.59 7.97
C ASP A 176 10.81 -3.30 7.15
N LEU A 177 11.92 -2.62 6.82
CA LEU A 177 11.93 -1.36 6.08
C LEU A 177 12.12 -1.54 4.56
N VAL A 178 12.26 -2.79 4.10
CA VAL A 178 12.49 -3.16 2.69
C VAL A 178 11.51 -4.24 2.23
N ASP A 179 11.35 -4.40 0.92
CA ASP A 179 10.32 -5.25 0.31
C ASP A 179 10.91 -6.51 -0.38
N ILE A 180 11.88 -7.17 0.26
CA ILE A 180 12.66 -8.29 -0.33
C ILE A 180 11.76 -9.43 -0.85
N ASP A 181 10.77 -9.83 -0.07
CA ASP A 181 9.85 -10.92 -0.40
C ASP A 181 9.06 -10.68 -1.70
N VAL A 182 8.66 -9.42 -1.94
CA VAL A 182 7.96 -9.01 -3.18
C VAL A 182 8.82 -9.28 -4.41
N PHE A 183 10.12 -9.03 -4.30
CA PHE A 183 11.06 -9.28 -5.39
C PHE A 183 11.41 -10.76 -5.53
N LEU A 184 11.46 -11.53 -4.44
CA LEU A 184 11.63 -12.98 -4.49
C LEU A 184 10.43 -13.69 -5.12
N ASP A 185 9.21 -13.21 -4.87
CA ASP A 185 8.01 -13.70 -5.55
C ASP A 185 8.07 -13.46 -7.06
N ALA A 186 8.53 -12.27 -7.47
CA ALA A 186 8.74 -11.96 -8.88
C ALA A 186 9.86 -12.82 -9.49
N LYS A 187 10.98 -13.01 -8.76
CA LYS A 187 12.09 -13.87 -9.16
C LYS A 187 11.60 -15.29 -9.44
N ARG A 188 10.79 -15.88 -8.55
CA ARG A 188 10.22 -17.23 -8.74
C ARG A 188 9.46 -17.35 -10.06
N VAL A 189 8.66 -16.34 -10.42
CA VAL A 189 7.93 -16.32 -11.70
C VAL A 189 8.91 -16.25 -12.87
N VAL A 190 9.93 -15.39 -12.78
CA VAL A 190 10.96 -15.24 -13.82
C VAL A 190 11.77 -16.53 -14.00
N ASP A 191 12.19 -17.18 -12.91
CA ASP A 191 12.93 -18.44 -12.94
C ASP A 191 12.09 -19.56 -13.58
N SER A 192 10.79 -19.62 -13.28
CA SER A 192 9.86 -20.58 -13.89
C SER A 192 9.78 -20.37 -15.41
N LEU A 193 9.70 -19.11 -15.85
CA LEU A 193 9.68 -18.79 -17.28
C LEU A 193 10.97 -19.19 -18.00
N HIS A 194 12.14 -19.06 -17.36
CA HIS A 194 13.41 -19.55 -17.92
C HIS A 194 13.40 -21.08 -18.08
N ASN A 195 12.71 -21.79 -17.18
CA ASN A 195 12.52 -23.23 -17.25
C ASN A 195 11.36 -23.65 -18.19
N LYS A 196 10.81 -22.71 -18.98
CA LYS A 196 9.66 -22.91 -19.87
C LYS A 196 8.35 -23.28 -19.15
N GLU A 197 8.30 -23.06 -17.83
CA GLU A 197 7.11 -23.29 -17.03
C GLU A 197 6.26 -22.02 -16.98
N VAL A 198 5.15 -22.03 -17.71
CA VAL A 198 4.27 -20.87 -17.86
C VAL A 198 3.23 -20.77 -16.73
N ALA A 199 2.91 -21.88 -16.08
CA ALA A 199 1.85 -21.94 -15.07
C ALA A 199 2.02 -20.94 -13.91
N PRO A 200 3.23 -20.74 -13.33
CA PRO A 200 3.43 -19.73 -12.27
C PRO A 200 3.16 -18.30 -12.74
N ALA A 201 3.50 -17.97 -14.00
CA ALA A 201 3.25 -16.66 -14.58
C ALA A 201 1.76 -16.44 -14.86
N ILE A 202 1.04 -17.47 -15.31
CA ILE A 202 -0.42 -17.42 -15.50
C ILE A 202 -1.14 -17.21 -14.16
N ALA A 203 -0.73 -17.91 -13.10
CA ALA A 203 -1.27 -17.70 -11.76
C ALA A 203 -1.05 -16.25 -11.29
N TRP A 204 0.16 -15.71 -11.51
CA TRP A 204 0.45 -14.30 -11.23
C TRP A 204 -0.45 -13.33 -12.03
N CYS A 205 -0.76 -13.64 -13.29
CA CYS A 205 -1.71 -12.84 -14.08
C CYS A 205 -3.12 -12.83 -13.48
N ILE A 206 -3.61 -13.97 -12.99
CA ILE A 206 -4.92 -14.08 -12.34
C ILE A 206 -4.97 -13.16 -11.11
N ASP A 207 -3.94 -13.22 -10.27
CA ASP A 207 -3.85 -12.42 -9.05
C ASP A 207 -3.75 -10.91 -9.30
N ASN A 208 -3.22 -10.52 -10.46
CA ASN A 208 -2.99 -9.13 -10.85
C ASN A 208 -3.92 -8.64 -11.97
N ARG A 209 -4.97 -9.41 -12.30
CA ARG A 209 -5.88 -9.15 -13.42
C ARG A 209 -6.45 -7.72 -13.46
N PRO A 210 -6.89 -7.09 -12.35
CA PRO A 210 -7.37 -5.71 -12.38
C PRO A 210 -6.29 -4.71 -12.83
N ARG A 211 -5.04 -4.87 -12.38
CA ARG A 211 -3.91 -4.03 -12.75
C ARG A 211 -3.53 -4.23 -14.23
N LEU A 212 -3.46 -5.48 -14.66
CA LEU A 212 -3.14 -5.83 -16.05
C LEU A 212 -4.17 -5.26 -17.03
N LYS A 213 -5.47 -5.38 -16.72
CA LYS A 213 -6.55 -4.78 -17.51
C LYS A 213 -6.43 -3.25 -17.58
N LYS A 214 -6.16 -2.59 -16.46
CA LYS A 214 -5.97 -1.12 -16.42
C LYS A 214 -4.80 -0.66 -17.31
N SER A 215 -3.71 -1.42 -17.34
CA SER A 215 -2.54 -1.15 -18.18
C SER A 215 -2.68 -1.63 -19.63
N ARG A 216 -3.80 -2.28 -20.00
CA ARG A 216 -3.98 -2.94 -21.32
C ARG A 216 -2.83 -3.90 -21.67
N SER A 217 -2.31 -4.62 -20.68
CA SER A 217 -1.18 -5.54 -20.87
C SER A 217 -1.58 -6.75 -21.71
N LYS A 218 -0.73 -7.12 -22.67
CA LYS A 218 -0.87 -8.34 -23.49
C LYS A 218 -0.19 -9.57 -22.88
N PHE A 219 0.32 -9.45 -21.66
CA PHE A 219 1.16 -10.48 -21.03
C PHE A 219 0.45 -11.84 -20.88
N GLU A 220 -0.80 -11.87 -20.38
CA GLU A 220 -1.58 -13.11 -20.26
C GLU A 220 -1.76 -13.79 -21.63
N PHE A 221 -2.01 -13.02 -22.69
CA PHE A 221 -2.13 -13.55 -24.05
C PHE A 221 -0.81 -14.16 -24.56
N GLN A 222 0.32 -13.47 -24.34
CA GLN A 222 1.65 -13.98 -24.71
C GLN A 222 2.00 -15.27 -23.96
N LEU A 223 1.65 -15.36 -22.67
CA LEU A 223 1.84 -16.58 -21.89
C LEU A 223 1.01 -17.73 -22.45
N ARG A 224 -0.27 -17.51 -22.83
CA ARG A 224 -1.10 -18.54 -23.47
C ARG A 224 -0.56 -18.98 -24.83
N GLN A 225 0.02 -18.04 -25.59
CA GLN A 225 0.70 -18.39 -26.83
C GLN A 225 1.94 -19.27 -26.56
N GLN A 226 2.74 -18.93 -25.55
CA GLN A 226 3.89 -19.75 -25.16
C GLN A 226 3.45 -21.15 -24.70
N GLU A 227 2.39 -21.23 -23.87
CA GLU A 227 1.80 -22.50 -23.42
C GLU A 227 1.38 -23.37 -24.61
N PHE A 228 0.75 -22.79 -25.63
CA PHE A 228 0.42 -23.50 -26.86
C PHE A 228 1.67 -23.98 -27.63
N ILE A 229 2.69 -23.12 -27.74
CA ILE A 229 3.96 -23.48 -28.40
C ILE A 229 4.63 -24.67 -27.69
N GLU A 230 4.71 -24.66 -26.37
CA GLU A 230 5.27 -25.78 -25.59
C GLU A 230 4.44 -27.05 -25.73
N LEU A 231 3.11 -26.95 -25.86
CA LEU A 231 2.25 -28.11 -26.11
C LEU A 231 2.45 -28.73 -27.51
N VAL A 232 2.82 -27.93 -28.50
CA VAL A 232 3.06 -28.39 -29.89
C VAL A 232 4.51 -28.87 -30.09
N MET A 233 5.46 -28.29 -29.35
CA MET A 233 6.87 -28.70 -29.39
C MET A 233 7.21 -29.85 -28.43
N GLY A 234 6.26 -30.24 -27.57
CA GLY A 234 6.36 -31.38 -26.66
C GLY A 234 6.35 -32.73 -27.36
#